data_AF-A0A2W4R1D9-F1
#
_entry.id   AF-A0A2W4R1D9-F1
#
_cell.length_a   1.000
_cell.length_b   1.000
_cell.length_c   1.000
_cell.angle_alpha   90.00
_cell.angle_beta   90.00
_cell.angle_gamma   90.00
#
_symmetry.space_group_name_H-M   'P 1'
#
loop_
_entity.id
_entity.type
_entity.pdbx_description
1 polymer ?
#
loop_
_entity_poly.entity_id
_entity_poly.type
_entity_poly.pdbx_seq_one_letter_code
_entity_poly.pdbx_strand_id
1 'polypeptide(L)'
;MPETVQASFQAEQLLKHIHVLCDQIGPRPPTSRNERRAAEYVREALESMGIDDVRDQFFTSPETSGWLAAPYLCAGTLAPLLGGRFGQAVGGLVMLGVARALANALSLRHPSYLRMLAQGTSQNVVARIAPAGEIKRRVFLVAHLDTDKARRMTRLPPPRAARIAITTRLALAG
;
A
#
# COMPACT_ATOMS: atom_id res chain seq x y z
N MET A 1 17.33 -28.64 17.37
CA MET A 1 16.42 -27.48 17.48
C MET A 1 16.17 -26.75 16.15
N PRO A 2 17.11 -26.61 15.20
CA PRO A 2 16.76 -26.05 13.87
C PRO A 2 16.01 -27.04 12.96
N GLU A 3 16.34 -28.34 13.02
CA GLU A 3 15.72 -29.37 12.17
C GLU A 3 14.21 -29.54 12.40
N THR A 4 13.74 -29.40 13.64
CA THR A 4 12.30 -29.50 13.98
C THR A 4 11.47 -28.33 13.46
N VAL A 5 12.07 -27.13 13.33
CA VAL A 5 11.39 -25.94 12.77
C VAL A 5 11.36 -26.02 11.23
N GLN A 6 12.40 -26.56 10.60
CA GLN A 6 12.37 -26.81 9.15
C GLN A 6 11.39 -27.94 8.79
N ALA A 7 11.29 -28.97 9.63
CA ALA A 7 10.33 -30.07 9.43
C ALA A 7 8.85 -29.63 9.54
N SER A 8 8.56 -28.58 10.29
CA SER A 8 7.19 -28.01 10.40
C SER A 8 6.84 -27.04 9.28
N PHE A 9 7.81 -26.60 8.47
CA PHE A 9 7.59 -25.77 7.28
C PHE A 9 7.22 -26.64 6.07
N GLN A 10 5.97 -27.09 6.02
CA GLN A 10 5.46 -27.80 4.85
C GLN A 10 5.11 -26.80 3.75
N ALA A 11 5.95 -26.71 2.72
CA ALA A 11 5.76 -25.79 1.58
C ALA A 11 4.37 -25.92 0.95
N GLU A 12 3.81 -27.12 0.92
CA GLU A 12 2.47 -27.41 0.42
C GLU A 12 1.37 -26.71 1.23
N GLN A 13 1.48 -26.68 2.56
CA GLN A 13 0.54 -25.97 3.43
C GLN A 13 0.63 -24.47 3.22
N LEU A 14 1.85 -23.93 3.08
CA LEU A 14 2.04 -22.51 2.79
C LEU A 14 1.48 -22.11 1.42
N LEU A 15 1.70 -22.93 0.40
CA LEU A 15 1.14 -22.73 -0.93
C LEU A 15 -0.39 -22.77 -0.92
N LYS A 16 -1.01 -23.59 -0.07
CA LYS A 16 -2.47 -23.60 0.12
C LYS A 16 -2.97 -22.23 0.60
N HIS A 17 -2.32 -21.64 1.60
CA HIS A 17 -2.68 -20.30 2.09
C HIS A 17 -2.48 -19.23 1.01
N ILE A 18 -1.38 -19.30 0.26
CA ILE A 18 -1.12 -18.40 -0.87
C ILE A 18 -2.22 -18.53 -1.94
N HIS A 19 -2.61 -19.75 -2.31
CA HIS A 19 -3.65 -20.00 -3.31
C HIS A 19 -5.01 -19.43 -2.88
N VAL A 20 -5.40 -19.60 -1.61
CA VAL A 20 -6.63 -18.98 -1.10
C VAL A 20 -6.56 -17.45 -1.18
N LEU A 21 -5.47 -16.85 -0.69
CA LEU A 21 -5.31 -15.39 -0.65
C LEU A 21 -5.18 -14.77 -2.05
N CYS A 22 -4.48 -15.42 -2.98
CA CYS A 22 -4.15 -14.86 -4.29
C CYS A 22 -5.15 -15.24 -5.38
N ASP A 23 -5.67 -16.47 -5.39
CA ASP A 23 -6.47 -16.97 -6.51
C ASP A 23 -7.97 -17.01 -6.16
N GLN A 24 -8.32 -17.42 -4.93
CA GLN A 24 -9.72 -17.51 -4.52
C GLN A 24 -10.27 -16.16 -4.04
N ILE A 25 -9.55 -15.47 -3.16
CA ILE A 25 -9.92 -14.12 -2.67
C ILE A 25 -9.53 -13.06 -3.69
N GLY A 26 -8.31 -13.16 -4.25
CA GLY A 26 -7.82 -12.24 -5.26
C GLY A 26 -7.36 -10.89 -4.71
N PRO A 27 -7.39 -9.83 -5.55
CA PRO A 27 -7.03 -8.49 -5.15
C PRO A 27 -7.85 -8.03 -3.94
N ARG A 28 -7.14 -7.54 -2.92
CA ARG A 28 -7.67 -7.18 -1.61
C ARG A 28 -7.22 -5.76 -1.24
N PRO A 29 -7.69 -4.74 -1.98
CA PRO A 29 -7.34 -3.37 -1.70
C PRO A 29 -7.87 -2.88 -0.36
N PRO A 30 -7.24 -1.85 0.24
CA PRO A 30 -7.70 -1.29 1.50
C PRO A 30 -9.18 -0.93 1.45
N THR A 31 -9.87 -1.13 2.57
CA THR A 31 -11.30 -0.87 2.82
C THR A 31 -12.28 -1.76 2.04
N SER A 32 -11.79 -2.76 1.30
CA SER A 32 -12.61 -3.58 0.41
C SER A 32 -13.25 -4.79 1.10
N ARG A 33 -14.28 -5.37 0.46
CA ARG A 33 -14.85 -6.65 0.92
C ARG A 33 -13.82 -7.79 0.90
N ASN A 34 -12.90 -7.79 -0.07
CA ASN A 34 -11.87 -8.82 -0.19
C ASN A 34 -10.78 -8.68 0.88
N GLU A 35 -10.46 -7.46 1.32
CA GLU A 35 -9.60 -7.23 2.50
C GLU A 35 -10.25 -7.86 3.76
N ARG A 36 -11.55 -7.63 3.97
CA ARG A 36 -12.29 -8.23 5.09
C ARG A 36 -12.29 -9.76 5.03
N ARG A 37 -12.58 -10.34 3.85
CA ARG A 37 -12.51 -11.80 3.63
C ARG A 37 -11.12 -12.37 3.88
N ALA A 38 -10.07 -11.66 3.48
CA ALA A 38 -8.70 -12.09 3.75
C ALA A 38 -8.40 -12.09 5.26
N ALA A 39 -8.87 -11.08 5.98
CA ALA A 39 -8.70 -10.99 7.42
C ALA A 39 -9.51 -12.08 8.16
N GLU A 40 -10.74 -12.34 7.74
CA GLU A 40 -11.56 -13.46 8.23
C GLU A 40 -10.84 -14.79 8.02
N TYR A 41 -10.33 -15.04 6.81
CA TYR A 41 -9.56 -16.25 6.50
C TYR A 41 -8.30 -16.40 7.38
N VAL A 42 -7.53 -15.34 7.55
CA VAL A 42 -6.31 -15.37 8.39
C VAL A 42 -6.66 -15.62 9.85
N ARG A 43 -7.75 -15.02 10.35
CA ARG A 43 -8.25 -15.29 11.70
C ARG A 43 -8.57 -16.77 11.87
N GLU A 44 -9.42 -17.32 11.01
CA GLU A 44 -9.83 -18.73 11.07
C GLU A 44 -8.62 -19.66 10.97
N ALA A 45 -7.65 -19.34 10.11
CA ALA A 45 -6.41 -20.10 9.99
C ALA A 45 -5.59 -20.08 11.30
N LEU A 46 -5.41 -18.92 11.94
CA LEU A 46 -4.67 -18.79 13.20
C LEU A 46 -5.38 -19.50 14.35
N GLU A 47 -6.70 -19.37 14.45
CA GLU A 47 -7.53 -20.07 15.43
C GLU A 47 -7.43 -21.59 15.25
N SER A 48 -7.46 -22.08 13.99
CA SER A 48 -7.29 -23.51 13.70
C SER A 48 -5.90 -24.07 14.06
N MET A 49 -4.90 -23.20 14.20
CA MET A 49 -3.56 -23.54 14.68
C MET A 49 -3.46 -23.51 16.22
N GLY A 50 -4.56 -23.26 16.93
CA GLY A 50 -4.62 -23.21 18.39
C GLY A 50 -4.16 -21.88 19.00
N ILE A 51 -4.23 -20.78 18.23
CA ILE A 51 -3.97 -19.44 18.76
C ILE A 51 -5.31 -18.85 19.23
N ASP A 52 -5.49 -18.73 20.54
CA ASP A 52 -6.78 -18.32 21.13
C ASP A 52 -6.97 -16.79 21.18
N ASP A 53 -5.89 -16.00 21.26
CA ASP A 53 -5.97 -14.53 21.36
C ASP A 53 -5.76 -13.88 19.98
N VAL A 54 -6.78 -13.98 19.12
CA VAL A 54 -6.83 -13.34 17.80
C VAL A 54 -7.90 -12.25 17.79
N ARG A 55 -7.53 -11.03 17.37
CA ARG A 55 -8.43 -9.87 17.37
C ARG A 55 -8.29 -9.02 16.12
N ASP A 56 -9.40 -8.46 15.66
CA ASP A 56 -9.35 -7.39 14.67
C ASP A 56 -9.06 -6.05 15.35
N GLN A 57 -8.13 -5.32 14.77
CA GLN A 57 -7.90 -3.92 15.08
C GLN A 57 -8.41 -3.09 13.90
N PHE A 58 -9.59 -2.51 14.06
CA PHE A 58 -10.19 -1.63 13.06
C PHE A 58 -9.57 -0.24 13.09
N PHE A 59 -9.39 0.35 11.91
CA PHE A 59 -8.94 1.73 11.75
C PHE A 59 -9.49 2.35 10.47
N THR A 60 -9.45 3.68 10.41
CA THR A 60 -9.87 4.42 9.22
C THR A 60 -8.71 4.57 8.25
N SER A 61 -8.91 4.15 7.01
CA SER A 61 -7.89 4.19 5.96
C SER A 61 -8.45 4.86 4.69
N PRO A 62 -7.64 5.64 3.95
CA PRO A 62 -8.01 6.05 2.61
C PRO A 62 -8.20 4.82 1.71
N GLU A 63 -9.22 4.83 0.85
CA GLU A 63 -9.49 3.68 -0.03
C GLU A 63 -8.40 3.46 -1.11
N THR A 64 -7.47 4.40 -1.28
CA THR A 64 -6.39 4.32 -2.28
C THR A 64 -5.20 5.21 -1.93
N SER A 65 -4.00 4.64 -2.06
CA SER A 65 -2.70 5.31 -1.93
C SER A 65 -2.45 6.36 -3.03
N GLY A 66 -3.07 6.22 -4.21
CA GLY A 66 -2.83 7.08 -5.37
C GLY A 66 -3.19 8.56 -5.18
N TRP A 67 -4.06 8.88 -4.22
CA TRP A 67 -4.39 10.27 -3.90
C TRP A 67 -3.25 11.06 -3.26
N LEU A 68 -2.25 10.38 -2.68
CA LEU A 68 -1.07 11.06 -2.15
C LEU A 68 -0.26 11.77 -3.24
N ALA A 69 -0.26 11.27 -4.48
CA ALA A 69 0.59 11.80 -5.55
C ALA A 69 -0.18 12.65 -6.58
N ALA A 70 -1.49 12.42 -6.74
CA ALA A 70 -2.32 13.06 -7.77
C ALA A 70 -2.26 14.61 -7.78
N PRO A 71 -2.48 15.34 -6.66
CA PRO A 71 -2.48 16.81 -6.70
C PRO A 71 -1.11 17.39 -7.06
N TYR A 72 -0.04 16.71 -6.66
CA TYR A 72 1.33 17.09 -6.96
C TYR A 72 1.70 16.87 -8.42
N LEU A 73 1.26 15.76 -9.01
CA LEU A 73 1.45 15.49 -10.45
C LEU A 73 0.67 16.50 -11.31
N CYS A 74 -0.56 16.84 -10.93
CA CYS A 74 -1.33 17.89 -11.59
C CYS A 74 -0.64 19.26 -11.47
N ALA A 75 -0.21 19.65 -10.28
CA ALA A 75 0.46 20.93 -10.08
C ALA A 75 1.80 21.02 -10.81
N GLY A 76 2.59 19.93 -10.82
CA GLY A 76 3.89 19.89 -11.49
C GLY A 76 3.80 19.91 -13.02
N THR A 77 2.70 19.39 -13.58
CA THR A 77 2.44 19.44 -15.03
C THR A 77 1.85 20.77 -15.48
N LEU A 78 1.06 21.45 -14.62
CA LEU A 78 0.45 22.74 -14.94
C LEU A 78 1.38 23.94 -14.70
N ALA A 79 2.30 23.87 -13.73
CA ALA A 79 3.18 24.99 -13.40
C ALA A 79 4.06 25.51 -14.58
N PRO A 80 4.59 24.66 -15.47
CA PRO A 80 5.34 25.11 -16.65
C PRO A 80 4.48 25.91 -17.66
N LEU A 81 3.16 25.72 -17.66
CA LEU A 81 2.24 26.43 -18.57
C LEU A 81 2.11 27.92 -18.23
N LEU A 82 2.47 28.32 -17.01
CA LEU A 82 2.42 29.71 -16.56
C LEU A 82 3.54 30.58 -17.16
N GLY A 83 4.60 29.97 -17.70
CA GLY A 83 5.69 30.66 -18.38
C GLY A 83 6.54 31.59 -17.50
N GLY A 84 7.71 31.97 -18.01
CA GLY A 84 8.58 32.98 -17.39
C GLY A 84 9.08 32.67 -15.97
N ARG A 85 9.60 33.70 -15.29
CA ARG A 85 10.14 33.59 -13.92
C ARG A 85 9.07 33.24 -12.89
N PHE A 86 7.82 33.65 -13.14
CA PHE A 86 6.69 33.34 -12.27
C PHE A 86 6.34 31.85 -12.32
N GLY A 87 6.22 31.26 -13.52
CA GLY A 87 6.00 29.82 -13.67
C GLY A 87 7.13 28.98 -13.08
N GLN A 88 8.38 29.43 -13.21
CA GLN A 88 9.54 28.78 -12.57
C GLN A 88 9.44 28.80 -11.04
N ALA A 89 9.07 29.93 -10.44
CA ALA A 89 8.91 30.05 -8.98
C ALA A 89 7.76 29.17 -8.47
N VAL A 90 6.61 29.18 -9.15
CA VAL A 90 5.46 28.32 -8.81
C VAL A 90 5.83 26.85 -8.96
N GLY A 91 6.51 26.46 -10.05
CA GLY A 91 6.96 25.09 -10.26
C GLY A 91 7.95 24.61 -9.20
N GLY A 92 8.89 25.46 -8.78
CA GLY A 92 9.80 25.18 -7.68
C GLY A 92 9.09 24.94 -6.36
N LEU A 93 8.13 25.79 -6.01
CA LEU A 93 7.30 25.62 -4.80
C LEU A 93 6.48 24.32 -4.83
N VAL A 94 5.91 23.98 -5.98
CA VAL A 94 5.20 22.71 -6.16
C VAL A 94 6.12 21.53 -5.93
N MET A 95 7.33 21.54 -6.52
CA MET A 95 8.31 20.46 -6.35
C MET A 95 8.76 20.28 -4.90
N LEU A 96 8.97 21.38 -4.18
CA LEU A 96 9.23 21.33 -2.73
C LEU A 96 8.04 20.71 -1.96
N GLY A 97 6.81 21.04 -2.36
CA GLY A 97 5.59 20.42 -1.82
C GLY A 97 5.54 18.91 -2.07
N VAL A 98 5.92 18.45 -3.27
CA VAL A 98 5.99 17.01 -3.61
C VAL A 98 7.03 16.31 -2.74
N ALA A 99 8.23 16.88 -2.65
CA ALA A 99 9.33 16.30 -1.85
C ALA A 99 8.92 16.19 -0.37
N ARG A 100 8.27 17.22 0.18
CA ARG A 100 7.72 17.23 1.54
C ARG A 100 6.64 16.15 1.72
N ALA A 101 5.74 15.99 0.75
CA ALA A 101 4.68 14.99 0.80
C ALA A 101 5.25 13.56 0.74
N LEU A 102 6.23 13.32 -0.12
CA LEU A 102 6.94 12.05 -0.19
C LEU A 102 7.69 11.76 1.12
N ALA A 103 8.41 12.74 1.67
CA ALA A 103 9.08 12.59 2.97
C ALA A 103 8.08 12.25 4.09
N ASN A 104 6.92 12.90 4.10
CA ASN A 104 5.85 12.61 5.05
C ASN A 104 5.30 11.18 4.87
N ALA A 105 5.05 10.75 3.63
CA ALA A 105 4.60 9.38 3.32
C ALA A 105 5.61 8.32 3.78
N LEU A 106 6.91 8.54 3.52
CA LEU A 106 7.99 7.66 3.99
C LEU A 106 8.14 7.65 5.52
N SER A 107 7.77 8.75 6.17
CA SER A 107 7.82 8.88 7.63
C SER A 107 6.54 8.38 8.32
N LEU A 108 5.63 7.70 7.60
CA LEU A 108 4.30 7.28 8.09
C LEU A 108 3.47 8.46 8.65
N ARG A 109 3.81 9.69 8.27
CA ARG A 109 3.08 10.91 8.63
C ARG A 109 2.09 11.19 7.53
N HIS A 110 0.88 10.67 7.69
CA HIS A 110 -0.19 10.93 6.73
C HIS A 110 -0.56 12.43 6.74
N PRO A 111 -0.50 13.12 5.59
CA PRO A 111 -0.91 14.52 5.53
C PRO A 111 -2.39 14.69 5.91
N SER A 112 -2.70 15.78 6.61
CA SER A 112 -4.03 16.06 7.15
C SER A 112 -5.14 16.06 6.10
N TYR A 113 -4.84 16.46 4.86
CA TYR A 113 -5.81 16.46 3.76
C TYR A 113 -6.29 15.05 3.36
N LEU A 114 -5.57 13.97 3.72
CA LEU A 114 -6.04 12.60 3.47
C LEU A 114 -7.34 12.28 4.22
N ARG A 115 -7.66 13.04 5.27
CA ARG A 115 -8.95 12.98 5.97
C ARG A 115 -10.12 13.48 5.14
N MET A 116 -9.86 14.27 4.10
CA MET A 116 -10.89 14.80 3.20
C MET A 116 -11.19 13.87 2.02
N LEU A 117 -10.41 12.80 1.86
CA LEU A 117 -10.63 11.80 0.80
C LEU A 117 -11.63 10.75 1.26
N ALA A 118 -12.16 9.96 0.32
CA ALA A 118 -12.99 8.81 0.65
C ALA A 118 -12.21 7.89 1.62
N GLN A 119 -12.75 7.75 2.83
CA GLN A 119 -12.20 6.90 3.86
C GLN A 119 -13.15 5.73 4.09
N GLY A 120 -12.59 4.57 4.35
CA GLY A 120 -13.34 3.39 4.77
C GLY A 120 -12.69 2.73 5.97
N THR A 121 -13.41 1.79 6.55
CA THR A 121 -12.89 0.93 7.62
C THR A 121 -11.99 -0.14 7.01
N SER A 122 -10.74 -0.18 7.47
CA SER A 122 -9.75 -1.24 7.24
C SER A 122 -9.44 -1.91 8.58
N GLN A 123 -8.71 -3.02 8.57
CA GLN A 123 -8.45 -3.82 9.76
C GLN A 123 -7.11 -4.55 9.70
N ASN A 124 -6.44 -4.63 10.84
CA ASN A 124 -5.35 -5.58 11.08
C ASN A 124 -5.91 -6.79 11.82
N VAL A 125 -5.35 -7.97 11.55
CA VAL A 125 -5.54 -9.16 12.39
C VAL A 125 -4.34 -9.29 13.30
N VAL A 126 -4.56 -9.21 14.61
CA VAL A 126 -3.50 -9.26 15.63
C VAL A 126 -3.69 -10.53 16.44
N ALA A 127 -2.69 -11.40 16.35
CA ALA A 127 -2.59 -12.62 17.16
C ALA A 127 -1.55 -12.46 18.25
N ARG A 128 -1.87 -12.97 19.44
CA ARG A 128 -0.96 -12.98 20.59
C ARG A 128 -0.82 -14.39 21.14
N ILE A 129 0.43 -14.84 21.27
CA ILE A 129 0.75 -16.08 21.97
C ILE A 129 1.15 -15.69 23.40
N ALA A 130 0.44 -16.24 24.38
CA ALA A 130 0.75 -15.99 25.79
C ALA A 130 2.14 -16.54 26.14
N PRO A 131 2.94 -15.82 26.95
CA PRO A 131 4.19 -16.35 27.44
C PRO A 131 3.92 -17.52 28.40
N ALA A 132 4.72 -18.58 28.34
CA ALA A 132 4.62 -19.72 29.26
C ALA A 132 5.10 -19.38 30.70
N GLY A 133 5.64 -18.19 30.93
CA GLY A 133 6.20 -17.74 32.20
C GLY A 133 6.66 -16.28 32.13
N GLU A 134 7.76 -15.96 32.81
CA GLU A 134 8.31 -14.60 32.82
C GLU A 134 8.66 -14.11 31.41
N ILE A 135 8.24 -12.89 31.07
CA ILE A 135 8.49 -12.28 29.77
C ILE A 135 9.94 -11.77 29.72
N LYS A 136 10.84 -12.59 29.17
CA LYS A 136 12.24 -12.19 28.93
C LYS A 136 12.40 -11.33 27.68
N ARG A 137 11.56 -11.56 26.65
CA ARG A 137 11.59 -10.86 25.36
C ARG A 137 10.19 -10.82 24.74
N ARG A 138 9.95 -9.82 23.89
CA ARG A 138 8.76 -9.75 23.02
C ARG A 138 9.21 -9.80 21.56
N VAL A 139 8.58 -10.65 20.77
CA VAL A 139 8.83 -10.79 19.33
C VAL A 139 7.56 -10.40 18.60
N PHE A 140 7.70 -9.54 17.59
CA PHE A 140 6.61 -9.13 16.71
C PHE A 140 6.91 -9.65 15.30
N LEU A 141 6.02 -10.46 14.75
CA LEU A 141 6.03 -10.88 13.35
C LEU A 141 4.95 -10.07 12.64
N VAL A 142 5.33 -9.36 11.58
CA VAL A 142 4.44 -8.43 10.88
C VAL A 142 4.48 -8.74 9.38
N ALA A 143 3.31 -8.83 8.77
CA ALA A 143 3.14 -8.98 7.33
C ALA A 143 1.97 -8.10 6.88
N HIS A 144 2.04 -7.55 5.67
CA HIS A 144 0.91 -6.85 5.08
C HIS A 144 -0.08 -7.89 4.55
N LEU A 145 -1.36 -7.70 4.86
CA LEU A 145 -2.41 -8.56 4.35
C LEU A 145 -2.99 -7.99 3.05
N ASP A 146 -3.21 -6.69 2.97
CA ASP A 146 -3.82 -6.03 1.81
C ASP A 146 -2.89 -6.02 0.57
N THR A 147 -3.47 -5.69 -0.57
CA THR A 147 -2.75 -5.50 -1.84
C THR A 147 -3.15 -4.18 -2.47
N ASP A 148 -2.20 -3.40 -2.95
CA ASP A 148 -2.49 -2.09 -3.52
C ASP A 148 -3.39 -2.16 -4.78
N LYS A 149 -4.19 -1.11 -5.02
CA LYS A 149 -5.01 -1.02 -6.24
C LYS A 149 -4.10 -0.83 -7.45
N ALA A 150 -3.94 -1.86 -8.30
CA ALA A 150 -3.23 -1.75 -9.57
C ALA A 150 -3.92 -0.73 -10.50
N ARG A 151 -3.40 0.50 -10.57
CA ARG A 151 -3.91 1.54 -11.47
C ARG A 151 -3.32 1.40 -12.87
N ARG A 152 -4.04 1.94 -13.86
CA ARG A 152 -3.51 2.14 -15.22
C ARG A 152 -2.22 2.96 -15.27
N MET A 153 -1.86 3.68 -14.20
CA MET A 153 -0.59 4.39 -14.08
C MET A 153 0.63 3.45 -14.01
N THR A 154 0.49 2.25 -13.46
CA THR A 154 1.55 1.22 -13.45
C THR A 154 1.51 0.31 -14.67
N ARG A 155 0.42 0.35 -15.46
CA ARG A 155 0.46 -0.17 -16.83
C ARG A 155 1.23 0.84 -17.67
N LEU A 156 2.49 0.52 -17.97
CA LEU A 156 3.25 1.26 -18.98
C LEU A 156 2.35 1.48 -20.20
N PRO A 157 2.28 2.71 -20.74
CA PRO A 157 1.55 2.93 -21.98
C PRO A 157 2.10 1.96 -23.03
N PRO A 158 1.25 1.37 -23.89
CA PRO A 158 1.73 0.51 -24.96
C PRO A 158 2.84 1.25 -25.72
N PRO A 159 3.90 0.57 -26.18
CA PRO A 159 5.13 1.21 -26.68
C PRO A 159 4.88 2.24 -27.80
N ARG A 160 3.75 2.15 -28.51
CA ARG A 160 3.30 3.14 -29.51
C ARG A 160 2.92 4.50 -28.91
N ALA A 161 2.30 4.55 -27.73
CA ALA A 161 1.90 5.78 -27.06
C ALA A 161 3.08 6.48 -26.36
N ALA A 162 4.11 5.73 -25.92
CA ALA A 162 5.33 6.29 -25.34
C ALA A 162 6.12 7.15 -26.35
N ARG A 163 6.03 6.86 -27.66
CA ARG A 163 6.67 7.64 -28.72
C ARG A 163 6.06 9.03 -28.91
N ILE A 164 4.76 9.20 -28.64
CA ILE A 164 4.05 10.47 -28.86
C ILE A 164 4.52 11.53 -27.86
N ALA A 165 4.84 11.15 -26.62
CA ALA A 165 5.24 12.09 -25.57
C ALA A 165 6.66 12.67 -25.75
N ILE A 166 7.54 12.01 -26.52
CA ILE A 166 8.89 12.50 -26.80
C ILE A 166 8.90 13.42 -28.04
N THR A 167 8.03 13.17 -29.02
CA THR A 167 7.98 13.97 -30.25
C THR A 167 7.41 15.38 -30.08
N THR A 168 6.58 15.66 -29.08
CA THR A 168 6.01 17.01 -28.89
C THR A 168 7.01 18.04 -28.36
N ARG A 169 8.22 17.63 -27.93
CA ARG A 169 9.31 18.57 -27.58
C ARG A 169 10.19 18.99 -28.75
N LEU A 170 10.08 18.36 -29.91
CA LEU A 170 10.89 18.73 -31.09
C LEU A 170 10.20 19.73 -32.03
N ALA A 171 8.89 19.93 -31.89
CA ALA A 171 8.10 20.78 -32.81
C ALA A 171 7.88 22.23 -32.30
N LEU A 172 8.35 22.57 -31.11
CA LEU A 172 8.25 23.94 -30.54
C LEU A 172 9.63 24.57 -30.25
N ALA A 173 10.68 23.99 -30.83
CA ALA A 173 12.06 24.53 -30.79
C ALA A 173 12.57 24.81 -32.22
N GLY A 174 11.68 25.24 -33.11
CA GLY A 174 11.99 25.78 -34.44
C GLY A 174 11.39 27.18 -34.56
#